data_AF-A0A523QZY3-F1
#
_entry.id   AF-A0A523QZY3-F1
#
_cell.length_a   1.000
_cell.length_b   1.000
_cell.length_c   1.000
_cell.angle_alpha   90.00
_cell.angle_beta   90.00
_cell.angle_gamma   90.00
#
_symmetry.space_group_name_H-M   'P 1'
#
loop_
_entity.id
_entity.type
_entity.pdbx_description
1 polymer ?
#
loop_
_entity_poly.entity_id
_entity_poly.type
_entity_poly.pdbx_seq_one_letter_code
_entity_poly.pdbx_strand_id
1 'polypeptide(L)'
;MRIPKERSIFKSRGPIFTSLSAALLALIMLNLIALNNKEKIQAFILPTPFPTRNANSYLLEGQAFFMAGNLQGAIDAYQDALDIDPENVEVLTELARLQVYSSKLLTPQNSHVRLVEAMESIELAASLEPDNSHVQAIRALVYDWNAFDPTINAEQFEEYLADASNAASLAIQLDNQNALAIAFRAEVMADQLRWTQALQQAELAVSLEPNLMDTRRVYAYVLETTGNYSMAIEEYKNAAEIMPNLTFLYISIGQNYRQLRLYDHALEFFDKAATINKNLGIQDPLPYIAIAKTYTRQGQFFAAARNADVALSFDPTNPDIYGQLGYIQFQARNFEGSIPMLE
;
A
#
# COMPACT_ATOMS: atom_id res chain seq x y z
N MET A 1 -21.60 -49.56 110.31
CA MET A 1 -20.46 -49.26 109.41
C MET A 1 -20.03 -50.53 108.69
N ARG A 2 -20.26 -50.64 107.38
CA ARG A 2 -19.68 -51.68 106.51
C ARG A 2 -19.35 -51.01 105.19
N ILE A 3 -18.08 -51.00 104.81
CA ILE A 3 -17.63 -50.58 103.47
C ILE A 3 -17.39 -51.87 102.68
N PRO A 4 -17.95 -52.03 101.46
CA PRO A 4 -17.45 -53.03 100.53
C PRO A 4 -16.99 -52.43 99.20
N LYS A 5 -15.67 -52.60 98.98
CA LYS A 5 -14.95 -53.03 97.77
C LYS A 5 -15.41 -52.55 96.38
N GLU A 6 -14.45 -51.87 95.75
CA GLU A 6 -14.28 -51.71 94.31
C GLU A 6 -14.55 -52.98 93.50
N ARG A 7 -15.20 -52.81 92.34
CA ARG A 7 -15.08 -53.71 91.19
C ARG A 7 -14.76 -52.89 89.94
N SER A 8 -13.67 -53.30 89.29
CA SER A 8 -13.14 -52.84 88.00
C SER A 8 -14.21 -52.66 86.92
N ILE A 9 -14.19 -51.51 86.23
CA ILE A 9 -15.13 -51.14 85.15
C ILE A 9 -14.42 -51.09 83.78
N PHE A 10 -13.35 -51.86 83.56
CA PHE A 10 -12.87 -52.09 82.19
C PHE A 10 -13.75 -53.14 81.51
N LYS A 11 -14.95 -52.73 81.08
CA LYS A 11 -15.70 -53.44 80.05
C LYS A 11 -15.12 -53.07 78.70
N SER A 12 -14.48 -54.06 78.08
CA SER A 12 -14.19 -54.19 76.65
C SER A 12 -15.19 -53.41 75.79
N ARG A 13 -14.71 -52.33 75.14
CA ARG A 13 -15.47 -51.64 74.08
C ARG A 13 -15.41 -52.53 72.85
N GLY A 14 -16.53 -53.20 72.59
CA GLY A 14 -16.71 -54.12 71.47
C GLY A 14 -16.61 -53.46 70.08
N PRO A 15 -16.73 -54.27 69.01
CA PRO A 15 -16.28 -54.00 67.63
C PRO A 15 -16.98 -52.84 66.91
N ILE A 16 -17.91 -52.15 67.58
CA ILE A 16 -18.70 -51.04 67.02
C ILE A 16 -17.86 -49.74 66.99
N PHE A 17 -16.95 -49.55 67.95
CA PHE A 17 -16.07 -48.37 67.94
C PHE A 17 -15.01 -48.44 66.84
N THR A 18 -14.54 -49.64 66.49
CA THR A 18 -13.60 -49.87 65.37
C THR A 18 -14.28 -49.71 64.01
N SER A 19 -15.55 -50.10 63.88
CA SER A 19 -16.30 -49.91 62.63
C SER A 19 -16.66 -48.45 62.37
N LEU A 20 -16.97 -47.67 63.41
CA LEU A 20 -17.27 -46.24 63.26
C LEU A 20 -16.02 -45.44 62.86
N SER A 21 -14.86 -45.75 63.44
CA SER A 21 -13.58 -45.14 63.05
C SER A 21 -13.16 -45.53 61.64
N ALA A 22 -13.40 -46.79 61.24
CA ALA A 22 -13.13 -47.25 59.88
C ALA A 22 -14.06 -46.57 58.85
N ALA A 23 -15.34 -46.38 59.19
CA ALA A 23 -16.28 -45.66 58.34
C ALA A 23 -15.92 -44.18 58.19
N LEU A 24 -15.46 -43.53 59.26
CA LEU A 24 -15.00 -42.14 59.23
C LEU A 24 -13.73 -42.00 58.38
N LEU A 25 -12.77 -42.92 58.51
CA LEU A 25 -11.56 -42.95 57.68
C LEU A 25 -11.88 -43.23 56.21
N ALA A 26 -12.85 -44.11 55.93
CA ALA A 26 -13.32 -44.38 54.58
C ALA A 26 -14.00 -43.14 53.96
N LEU A 27 -14.81 -42.41 54.74
CA LEU A 27 -15.42 -41.14 54.31
C LEU A 27 -14.38 -40.06 54.05
N ILE A 28 -13.34 -39.94 54.88
CA ILE A 28 -12.24 -39.00 54.68
C ILE A 28 -11.44 -39.38 53.42
N MET A 29 -11.16 -40.66 53.20
CA MET A 29 -10.50 -41.15 51.98
C MET A 29 -11.35 -40.93 50.74
N LEU A 30 -12.67 -41.16 50.81
CA LEU A 30 -13.60 -40.88 49.71
C LEU A 30 -13.67 -39.37 49.41
N ASN A 31 -13.65 -38.51 50.43
CA ASN A 31 -13.60 -37.06 50.24
C ASN A 31 -12.26 -36.59 49.66
N LEU A 32 -11.15 -37.22 50.06
CA LEU A 32 -9.82 -36.96 49.49
C LEU A 32 -9.74 -37.41 48.03
N ILE A 33 -10.30 -38.58 47.69
CA ILE A 33 -10.41 -39.05 46.31
C ILE A 33 -11.34 -38.15 45.50
N ALA A 34 -12.45 -37.67 46.07
CA ALA A 34 -13.34 -36.71 45.42
C ALA A 34 -12.71 -35.32 45.23
N LEU A 35 -11.87 -34.86 46.17
CA LEU A 35 -11.08 -33.63 46.00
C LEU A 35 -9.97 -33.79 44.95
N ASN A 36 -9.36 -34.98 44.86
CA ASN A 36 -8.33 -35.28 43.87
C ASN A 36 -8.91 -35.58 42.47
N ASN A 37 -10.18 -36.01 42.42
CA ASN A 37 -11.02 -36.16 41.23
C ASN A 37 -11.88 -34.91 40.97
N LYS A 38 -11.48 -33.74 41.49
CA LYS A 38 -11.75 -32.52 40.72
C LYS A 38 -10.96 -32.66 39.44
N GLU A 39 -11.60 -33.32 38.46
CA GLU A 39 -11.26 -33.17 37.06
C GLU A 39 -10.81 -31.73 36.89
N LYS A 40 -9.57 -31.54 36.44
CA LYS A 40 -9.19 -30.25 35.89
C LYS A 40 -10.23 -30.00 34.81
N ILE A 41 -11.25 -29.21 35.15
CA ILE A 41 -12.04 -28.50 34.16
C ILE A 41 -11.00 -27.57 33.55
N GLN A 42 -10.21 -28.09 32.61
CA GLN A 42 -9.66 -27.26 31.57
C GLN A 42 -10.90 -26.62 31.00
N ALA A 43 -11.07 -25.33 31.27
CA ALA A 43 -12.01 -24.57 30.50
C ALA A 43 -11.61 -24.85 29.05
N PHE A 44 -12.43 -25.60 28.32
CA PHE A 44 -12.42 -25.58 26.87
C PHE A 44 -12.93 -24.19 26.49
N ILE A 45 -12.13 -23.16 26.80
CA ILE A 45 -12.00 -22.04 25.90
C ILE A 45 -11.19 -22.66 24.75
N LEU A 46 -11.88 -23.44 23.90
CA LEU A 46 -11.56 -23.31 22.49
C LEU A 46 -11.65 -21.81 22.27
N PRO A 47 -10.59 -21.12 21.80
CA PRO A 47 -10.86 -19.83 21.17
C PRO A 47 -12.02 -20.14 20.22
N THR A 48 -13.20 -19.58 20.51
CA THR A 48 -14.27 -19.59 19.51
C THR A 48 -13.55 -19.15 18.25
N PRO A 49 -13.57 -19.93 17.16
CA PRO A 49 -12.82 -19.57 15.97
C PRO A 49 -13.13 -18.09 15.76
N PHE A 50 -12.13 -17.22 15.94
CA PHE A 50 -12.30 -15.84 15.52
C PHE A 50 -12.74 -16.00 14.07
N PRO A 51 -13.85 -15.35 13.64
CA PRO A 51 -14.33 -15.51 12.28
C PRO A 51 -13.12 -15.47 11.36
N THR A 52 -12.76 -16.62 10.76
CA THR A 52 -11.58 -16.67 9.91
C THR A 52 -11.89 -15.70 8.79
N ARG A 53 -11.12 -14.62 8.72
CA ARG A 53 -11.34 -13.61 7.69
C ARG A 53 -11.36 -14.31 6.34
N ASN A 54 -12.32 -13.96 5.48
CA ASN A 54 -12.37 -14.46 4.11
C ASN A 54 -11.64 -13.48 3.18
N ALA A 55 -11.33 -13.92 1.95
CA ALA A 55 -10.65 -13.08 0.97
C ALA A 55 -11.35 -11.73 0.76
N ASN A 56 -12.69 -11.71 0.72
CA ASN A 56 -13.47 -10.48 0.58
C ASN A 56 -13.27 -9.50 1.75
N SER A 57 -13.07 -9.99 2.97
CA SER A 57 -12.78 -9.14 4.13
C SER A 57 -11.43 -8.45 4.01
N TYR A 58 -10.45 -9.10 3.38
CA TYR A 58 -9.14 -8.52 3.11
C TYR A 58 -9.16 -7.59 1.90
N LEU A 59 -9.95 -7.91 0.86
CA LEU A 59 -10.22 -7.00 -0.25
C LEU A 59 -10.79 -5.66 0.24
N LEU A 60 -11.82 -5.67 1.09
CA LEU A 60 -12.40 -4.45 1.63
C LEU A 60 -11.42 -3.66 2.52
N GLU A 61 -10.54 -4.36 3.24
CA GLU A 61 -9.47 -3.72 4.02
C GLU A 61 -8.43 -3.07 3.10
N GLY A 62 -8.02 -3.74 2.02
CA GLY A 62 -7.12 -3.19 1.02
C GLY A 62 -7.67 -1.92 0.37
N GLN A 63 -8.95 -1.94 -0.01
CA GLN A 63 -9.65 -0.75 -0.51
C GLN A 63 -9.66 0.38 0.52
N ALA A 64 -9.93 0.08 1.78
CA ALA A 64 -9.93 1.09 2.85
C ALA A 64 -8.53 1.69 3.07
N PHE A 65 -7.47 0.87 3.04
CA PHE A 65 -6.10 1.36 3.10
C PHE A 65 -5.73 2.23 1.90
N PHE A 66 -6.16 1.85 0.70
CA PHE A 66 -5.94 2.65 -0.49
C PHE A 66 -6.63 4.01 -0.39
N MET A 67 -7.88 4.06 0.05
CA MET A 67 -8.61 5.31 0.34
C MET A 67 -7.92 6.15 1.41
N ALA A 68 -7.31 5.50 2.39
CA ALA A 68 -6.52 6.18 3.43
C ALA A 68 -5.16 6.68 2.93
N GLY A 69 -4.74 6.33 1.70
CA GLY A 69 -3.43 6.67 1.13
C GLY A 69 -2.29 5.75 1.58
N ASN A 70 -2.59 4.68 2.31
CA ASN A 70 -1.60 3.69 2.74
C ASN A 70 -1.45 2.60 1.68
N LEU A 71 -0.64 2.85 0.65
CA LEU A 71 -0.43 1.91 -0.45
C LEU A 71 0.16 0.57 0.02
N GLN A 72 1.12 0.60 0.95
CA GLN A 72 1.75 -0.63 1.43
C GLN A 72 0.76 -1.49 2.23
N GLY A 73 0.00 -0.89 3.16
CA GLY A 73 -1.03 -1.64 3.90
C GLY A 73 -2.12 -2.18 2.99
N ALA A 74 -2.43 -1.49 1.89
CA ALA A 74 -3.39 -1.98 0.90
C ALA A 74 -2.85 -3.19 0.11
N ILE A 75 -1.57 -3.15 -0.28
CA ILE A 75 -0.86 -4.28 -0.89
C ILE A 75 -0.82 -5.47 0.05
N ASP A 76 -0.45 -5.27 1.32
CA ASP A 76 -0.36 -6.34 2.32
C ASP A 76 -1.74 -7.01 2.51
N ALA A 77 -2.81 -6.22 2.60
CA ALA A 77 -4.17 -6.75 2.73
C ALA A 77 -4.61 -7.54 1.48
N TYR A 78 -4.26 -7.09 0.27
CA TYR A 78 -4.55 -7.87 -0.94
C TYR A 78 -3.73 -9.16 -1.03
N GLN A 79 -2.48 -9.16 -0.57
CA GLN A 79 -1.68 -10.38 -0.48
C GLN A 79 -2.31 -11.38 0.51
N ASP A 80 -2.75 -10.92 1.69
CA ASP A 80 -3.49 -11.76 2.64
C ASP A 80 -4.81 -12.31 2.04
N ALA A 81 -5.46 -11.57 1.15
CA ALA A 81 -6.63 -12.07 0.42
C ALA A 81 -6.27 -13.20 -0.55
N LEU A 82 -5.14 -13.08 -1.26
CA LEU A 82 -4.65 -14.10 -2.20
C LEU A 82 -4.10 -15.34 -1.50
N ASP A 83 -3.61 -15.22 -0.27
CA ASP A 83 -3.25 -16.39 0.55
C ASP A 83 -4.47 -17.30 0.84
N ILE A 84 -5.68 -16.73 0.84
CA ILE A 84 -6.94 -17.46 1.03
C ILE A 84 -7.51 -17.92 -0.31
N ASP A 85 -7.49 -17.04 -1.32
CA ASP A 85 -8.04 -17.28 -2.65
C ASP A 85 -7.07 -16.80 -3.74
N PRO A 86 -6.09 -17.63 -4.13
CA PRO A 86 -5.01 -17.22 -5.04
C PRO A 86 -5.47 -16.87 -6.46
N GLU A 87 -6.65 -17.34 -6.87
CA GLU A 87 -7.22 -17.13 -8.20
C GLU A 87 -8.29 -16.02 -8.21
N ASN A 88 -8.34 -15.19 -7.15
CA ASN A 88 -9.29 -14.09 -7.08
C ASN A 88 -8.91 -12.96 -8.06
N VAL A 89 -9.56 -12.94 -9.21
CA VAL A 89 -9.28 -11.99 -10.31
C VAL A 89 -9.41 -10.54 -9.89
N GLU A 90 -10.41 -10.19 -9.07
CA GLU A 90 -10.61 -8.81 -8.60
C GLU A 90 -9.44 -8.37 -7.72
N VAL A 91 -9.01 -9.21 -6.78
CA VAL A 91 -7.86 -8.91 -5.91
C VAL A 91 -6.57 -8.82 -6.70
N LEU A 92 -6.32 -9.76 -7.63
CA LEU A 92 -5.12 -9.74 -8.48
C LEU A 92 -5.05 -8.44 -9.30
N THR A 93 -6.20 -8.01 -9.84
CA THR A 93 -6.30 -6.80 -10.66
C THR A 93 -6.04 -5.54 -9.84
N GLU A 94 -6.68 -5.40 -8.67
CA GLU A 94 -6.45 -4.25 -7.80
C GLU A 94 -5.05 -4.25 -7.18
N LEU A 95 -4.48 -5.42 -6.87
CA LEU A 95 -3.10 -5.55 -6.40
C LEU A 95 -2.11 -5.05 -7.46
N ALA A 96 -2.25 -5.50 -8.71
CA ALA A 96 -1.40 -5.05 -9.81
C ALA A 96 -1.43 -3.53 -9.97
N ARG A 97 -2.63 -2.95 -9.92
CA ARG A 97 -2.83 -1.50 -9.98
C ARG A 97 -2.12 -0.76 -8.84
N LEU A 98 -2.24 -1.25 -7.61
CA LEU A 98 -1.57 -0.64 -6.46
C LEU A 98 -0.05 -0.78 -6.51
N GLN A 99 0.43 -1.92 -6.98
CA GLN A 99 1.86 -2.17 -7.18
C GLN A 99 2.43 -1.15 -8.16
N VAL A 100 1.75 -0.91 -9.29
CA VAL A 100 2.09 0.17 -10.23
C VAL A 100 2.20 1.52 -9.54
N TYR A 101 1.20 1.98 -8.79
CA TYR A 101 1.30 3.27 -8.09
C TYR A 101 2.43 3.31 -7.06
N SER A 102 2.61 2.23 -6.31
CA SER A 102 3.65 2.16 -5.28
C SER A 102 5.06 2.19 -5.88
N SER A 103 5.25 1.73 -7.11
CA SER A 103 6.57 1.69 -7.77
C SER A 103 7.24 3.08 -7.84
N LYS A 104 6.45 4.14 -8.06
CA LYS A 104 6.96 5.52 -8.12
C LYS A 104 7.52 6.01 -6.79
N LEU A 105 7.13 5.41 -5.67
CA LEU A 105 7.61 5.77 -4.32
C LEU A 105 8.92 5.05 -3.94
N LEU A 106 9.41 4.16 -4.81
CA LEU A 106 10.54 3.29 -4.54
C LEU A 106 11.80 3.75 -5.27
N THR A 107 12.94 3.25 -4.83
CA THR A 107 14.22 3.37 -5.56
C THR A 107 14.11 2.72 -6.94
N PRO A 108 14.93 3.08 -7.93
CA PRO A 108 14.88 2.44 -9.24
C PRO A 108 14.93 0.90 -9.18
N GLN A 109 15.78 0.34 -8.32
CA GLN A 109 15.88 -1.11 -8.13
C GLN A 109 14.62 -1.73 -7.53
N ASN A 110 14.04 -1.11 -6.50
CA ASN A 110 12.83 -1.62 -5.85
C ASN A 110 11.57 -1.34 -6.70
N SER A 111 11.59 -0.27 -7.50
CA SER A 111 10.57 0.04 -8.49
C SER A 111 10.52 -1.04 -9.56
N HIS A 112 11.68 -1.49 -10.07
CA HIS A 112 11.73 -2.59 -11.03
C HIS A 112 11.07 -3.85 -10.46
N VAL A 113 11.48 -4.28 -9.26
CA VAL A 113 10.88 -5.45 -8.59
C VAL A 113 9.37 -5.29 -8.47
N ARG A 114 8.91 -4.12 -8.02
CA ARG A 114 7.48 -3.84 -7.86
C ARG A 114 6.70 -3.89 -9.16
N LEU A 115 7.27 -3.39 -10.26
CA LEU A 115 6.65 -3.42 -11.59
C LEU A 115 6.57 -4.85 -12.14
N VAL A 116 7.56 -5.70 -11.85
CA VAL A 116 7.52 -7.13 -12.15
C VAL A 116 6.43 -7.84 -11.36
N GLU A 117 6.29 -7.58 -10.05
CA GLU A 117 5.18 -8.14 -9.26
C GLU A 117 3.79 -7.74 -9.80
N ALA A 118 3.66 -6.49 -10.27
CA ALA A 118 2.44 -6.01 -10.91
C ALA A 118 2.14 -6.77 -12.21
N MET A 119 3.18 -7.04 -13.00
CA MET A 119 3.08 -7.82 -14.23
C MET A 119 2.62 -9.26 -13.94
N GLU A 120 3.23 -9.92 -12.95
CA GLU A 120 2.85 -11.28 -12.55
C GLU A 120 1.39 -11.37 -12.12
N SER A 121 0.94 -10.42 -11.31
CA SER A 121 -0.43 -10.37 -10.80
C SER A 121 -1.45 -10.15 -11.92
N ILE A 122 -1.18 -9.21 -12.83
CA ILE A 122 -2.13 -8.89 -13.91
C ILE A 122 -2.16 -9.95 -15.02
N GLU A 123 -1.04 -10.60 -15.31
CA GLU A 123 -1.00 -11.69 -16.28
C GLU A 123 -1.75 -12.92 -15.75
N LEU A 124 -1.66 -13.21 -14.44
CA LEU A 124 -2.48 -14.24 -13.81
C LEU A 124 -3.97 -13.89 -13.93
N ALA A 125 -4.38 -12.67 -13.59
CA ALA A 125 -5.77 -12.21 -13.73
C ALA A 125 -6.26 -12.33 -15.19
N ALA A 126 -5.45 -11.92 -16.16
CA ALA A 126 -5.78 -12.00 -17.58
C ALA A 126 -5.85 -13.44 -18.11
N SER A 127 -5.08 -14.37 -17.52
CA SER A 127 -5.18 -15.79 -17.87
C SER A 127 -6.47 -16.45 -17.37
N LEU A 128 -7.00 -15.98 -16.23
CA LEU A 128 -8.23 -16.47 -15.63
C LEU A 128 -9.48 -15.87 -16.30
N GLU A 129 -9.45 -14.57 -16.57
CA GLU A 129 -10.55 -13.83 -17.22
C GLU A 129 -10.05 -12.93 -18.37
N PRO A 130 -9.70 -13.51 -19.53
CA PRO A 130 -9.17 -12.75 -20.66
C PRO A 130 -10.18 -11.75 -21.24
N ASP A 131 -11.48 -12.04 -21.14
CA ASP A 131 -12.58 -11.22 -21.67
C ASP A 131 -13.14 -10.22 -20.64
N ASN A 132 -12.42 -9.97 -19.54
CA ASN A 132 -12.80 -8.96 -18.55
C ASN A 132 -12.20 -7.58 -18.91
N SER A 133 -13.07 -6.61 -19.19
CA SER A 133 -12.66 -5.25 -19.58
C SER A 133 -11.82 -4.54 -18.51
N HIS A 134 -12.14 -4.72 -17.23
CA HIS A 134 -11.39 -4.10 -16.13
C HIS A 134 -9.98 -4.68 -16.01
N VAL A 135 -9.85 -6.01 -16.11
CA VAL A 135 -8.54 -6.69 -16.15
C VAL A 135 -7.69 -6.16 -17.30
N GLN A 136 -8.26 -6.07 -18.51
CA GLN A 136 -7.53 -5.56 -19.67
C GLN A 136 -7.16 -4.07 -19.55
N ALA A 137 -7.99 -3.26 -18.88
CA ALA A 137 -7.69 -1.86 -18.60
C ALA A 137 -6.48 -1.71 -17.66
N ILE A 138 -6.44 -2.49 -16.57
CA ILE A 138 -5.30 -2.47 -15.64
C ILE A 138 -4.06 -3.11 -16.28
N ARG A 139 -4.23 -4.14 -17.11
CA ARG A 139 -3.14 -4.71 -17.92
C ARG A 139 -2.49 -3.65 -18.79
N ALA A 140 -3.28 -2.79 -19.44
CA ALA A 140 -2.74 -1.67 -20.20
C ALA A 140 -1.90 -0.72 -19.34
N LEU A 141 -2.40 -0.34 -18.16
CA LEU A 141 -1.67 0.50 -17.20
C LEU A 141 -0.33 -0.15 -16.77
N VAL A 142 -0.35 -1.46 -16.47
CA VAL A 142 0.84 -2.19 -16.00
C VAL A 142 1.91 -2.22 -17.08
N TYR A 143 1.56 -2.57 -18.32
CA TYR A 143 2.50 -2.56 -19.44
C TYR A 143 3.06 -1.17 -19.73
N ASP A 144 2.18 -0.15 -19.74
CA ASP A 144 2.58 1.23 -19.99
C ASP A 144 3.62 1.71 -18.97
N TRP A 145 3.38 1.46 -17.68
CA TRP A 145 4.33 1.86 -16.63
C TRP A 145 5.61 1.02 -16.62
N ASN A 146 5.53 -0.27 -16.97
CA ASN A 146 6.70 -1.12 -17.15
C ASN A 146 7.56 -0.67 -18.33
N ALA A 147 6.97 -0.09 -19.40
CA ALA A 147 7.74 0.46 -20.51
C ALA A 147 8.70 1.57 -20.05
N PHE A 148 8.35 2.33 -19.02
CA PHE A 148 9.20 3.40 -18.49
C PHE A 148 10.13 2.98 -17.34
N ASP A 149 10.32 1.68 -17.14
CA ASP A 149 11.33 1.17 -16.23
C ASP A 149 12.75 1.51 -16.75
N PRO A 150 13.60 2.20 -15.97
CA PRO A 150 14.94 2.58 -16.43
C PRO A 150 15.89 1.40 -16.68
N THR A 151 15.52 0.18 -16.27
CA THR A 151 16.34 -1.03 -16.39
C THR A 151 16.14 -1.79 -17.69
N ILE A 152 15.03 -1.53 -18.41
CA ILE A 152 14.71 -2.26 -19.65
C ILE A 152 15.41 -1.67 -20.87
N ASN A 153 15.53 -2.48 -21.92
CA ASN A 153 16.12 -2.05 -23.18
C ASN A 153 15.07 -1.49 -24.17
N ALA A 154 15.54 -0.93 -25.29
CA ALA A 154 14.67 -0.30 -26.29
C ALA A 154 13.71 -1.29 -26.99
N GLU A 155 14.06 -2.57 -27.11
CA GLU A 155 13.17 -3.58 -27.69
C GLU A 155 12.00 -3.88 -26.75
N GLN A 156 12.29 -4.07 -25.46
CA GLN A 156 11.29 -4.26 -24.42
C GLN A 156 10.38 -3.04 -24.25
N PHE A 157 10.94 -1.83 -24.38
CA PHE A 157 10.17 -0.59 -24.36
C PHE A 157 9.07 -0.59 -25.43
N GLU A 158 9.42 -0.91 -26.68
CA GLU A 158 8.47 -0.95 -27.79
C GLU A 158 7.46 -2.09 -27.65
N GLU A 159 7.91 -3.25 -27.16
CA GLU A 159 7.03 -4.40 -26.87
C GLU A 159 5.98 -4.05 -25.82
N TYR A 160 6.39 -3.49 -24.68
CA TYR A 160 5.47 -3.10 -23.61
C TYR A 160 4.50 -1.99 -24.04
N LEU A 161 4.94 -0.99 -24.81
CA LEU A 161 4.01 0.01 -25.35
C LEU A 161 3.02 -0.59 -26.36
N ALA A 162 3.43 -1.57 -27.15
CA ALA A 162 2.54 -2.28 -28.07
C ALA A 162 1.50 -3.11 -27.30
N ASP A 163 1.93 -3.85 -26.27
CA ASP A 163 1.05 -4.65 -25.42
C ASP A 163 0.09 -3.79 -24.61
N ALA A 164 0.55 -2.64 -24.08
CA ALA A 164 -0.30 -1.66 -23.43
C ALA A 164 -1.41 -1.16 -24.37
N SER A 165 -1.05 -0.81 -25.61
CA SER A 165 -2.01 -0.36 -26.62
C SER A 165 -3.00 -1.45 -27.03
N ASN A 166 -2.56 -2.71 -27.11
CA ASN A 166 -3.39 -3.86 -27.42
C ASN A 166 -4.39 -4.14 -26.29
N ALA A 167 -3.92 -4.19 -25.05
CA ALA A 167 -4.75 -4.40 -23.86
C ALA A 167 -5.80 -3.28 -23.71
N ALA A 168 -5.41 -2.02 -23.87
CA ALA A 168 -6.33 -0.89 -23.82
C ALA A 168 -7.41 -0.96 -24.93
N SER A 169 -7.01 -1.39 -26.14
CA SER A 169 -7.94 -1.56 -27.25
C SER A 169 -8.92 -2.70 -27.01
N LEU A 170 -8.45 -3.82 -26.45
CA LEU A 170 -9.29 -4.95 -26.09
C LEU A 170 -10.27 -4.57 -24.97
N ALA A 171 -9.82 -3.88 -23.93
CA ALA A 171 -10.67 -3.41 -22.83
C ALA A 171 -11.87 -2.60 -23.34
N ILE A 172 -11.65 -1.67 -24.28
CA ILE A 172 -12.70 -0.85 -24.90
C ILE A 172 -13.61 -1.66 -25.85
N GLN A 173 -13.09 -2.70 -26.50
CA GLN A 173 -13.91 -3.59 -27.33
C GLN A 173 -14.86 -4.42 -26.48
N LEU A 174 -14.40 -4.88 -25.31
CA LEU A 174 -15.19 -5.64 -24.34
C LEU A 174 -16.25 -4.77 -23.66
N ASP A 175 -15.88 -3.54 -23.28
CA ASP A 175 -16.81 -2.54 -22.75
C ASP A 175 -16.41 -1.13 -23.22
N ASN A 176 -17.23 -0.56 -24.11
CA ASN A 176 -16.98 0.75 -24.69
C ASN A 176 -17.36 1.93 -23.78
N GLN A 177 -17.94 1.66 -22.61
CA GLN A 177 -18.24 2.64 -21.57
C GLN A 177 -17.28 2.56 -20.38
N ASN A 178 -16.32 1.62 -20.39
CA ASN A 178 -15.32 1.53 -19.33
C ASN A 178 -14.40 2.76 -19.33
N ALA A 179 -14.66 3.67 -18.40
CA ALA A 179 -13.92 4.93 -18.28
C ALA A 179 -12.44 4.72 -17.91
N LEU A 180 -12.09 3.66 -17.15
CA LEU A 180 -10.69 3.32 -16.86
C LEU A 180 -9.97 2.89 -18.12
N ALA A 181 -10.58 2.04 -18.94
CA ALA A 181 -10.00 1.59 -20.20
C ALA A 181 -9.74 2.77 -21.16
N ILE A 182 -10.69 3.70 -21.25
CA ILE A 182 -10.55 4.92 -22.07
C ILE A 182 -9.47 5.83 -21.50
N ALA A 183 -9.40 5.98 -20.17
CA ALA A 183 -8.35 6.74 -19.51
C ALA A 183 -6.96 6.14 -19.80
N PHE A 184 -6.70 4.88 -19.48
CA PHE A 184 -5.37 4.29 -19.71
C PHE A 184 -5.00 4.23 -21.19
N ARG A 185 -5.97 4.11 -22.10
CA ARG A 185 -5.70 4.32 -23.53
C ARG A 185 -5.20 5.73 -23.84
N ALA A 186 -5.73 6.75 -23.18
CA ALA A 186 -5.29 8.12 -23.34
C ALA A 186 -3.86 8.32 -22.81
N GLU A 187 -3.51 7.68 -21.69
CA GLU A 187 -2.15 7.67 -21.13
C GLU A 187 -1.16 7.05 -22.11
N VAL A 188 -1.43 5.81 -22.57
CA VAL A 188 -0.63 5.12 -23.59
C VAL A 188 -0.49 5.97 -24.87
N MET A 189 -1.56 6.63 -25.32
CA MET A 189 -1.49 7.51 -26.47
C MET A 189 -0.61 8.75 -26.23
N ALA A 190 -0.62 9.32 -25.03
CA ALA A 190 0.23 10.45 -24.71
C ALA A 190 1.72 10.04 -24.73
N ASP A 191 2.00 8.84 -24.24
CA ASP A 191 3.34 8.25 -24.17
C ASP A 191 3.87 7.84 -25.55
N GLN A 192 2.96 7.43 -26.44
CA GLN A 192 3.22 7.28 -27.89
C GLN A 192 3.26 8.62 -28.66
N LEU A 193 3.23 9.76 -27.96
CA LEU A 193 3.25 11.11 -28.52
C LEU A 193 2.04 11.47 -29.42
N ARG A 194 0.94 10.73 -29.28
CA ARG A 194 -0.33 10.94 -30.01
C ARG A 194 -1.25 11.90 -29.24
N TRP A 195 -0.71 13.07 -28.90
CA TRP A 195 -1.29 13.98 -27.92
C TRP A 195 -2.72 14.44 -28.22
N THR A 196 -3.04 14.73 -29.49
CA THR A 196 -4.41 15.17 -29.85
C THR A 196 -5.45 14.10 -29.58
N GLN A 197 -5.10 12.84 -29.86
CA GLN A 197 -6.01 11.71 -29.62
C GLN A 197 -6.09 11.39 -28.13
N ALA A 198 -4.95 11.45 -27.43
CA ALA A 198 -4.90 11.32 -25.97
C ALA A 198 -5.83 12.33 -25.29
N LEU A 199 -5.78 13.61 -25.69
CA LEU A 199 -6.60 14.66 -25.08
C LEU A 199 -8.10 14.38 -25.23
N GLN A 200 -8.53 13.96 -26.43
CA GLN A 200 -9.93 13.60 -26.70
C GLN A 200 -10.39 12.39 -25.88
N GLN A 201 -9.55 11.36 -25.77
CA GLN A 201 -9.88 10.17 -24.98
C GLN A 201 -9.93 10.49 -23.48
N ALA A 202 -8.99 11.28 -22.97
CA ALA A 202 -8.98 11.65 -21.57
C ALA A 202 -10.19 12.52 -21.16
N GLU A 203 -10.58 13.49 -22.01
CA GLU A 203 -11.81 14.28 -21.81
C GLU A 203 -13.05 13.38 -21.81
N LEU A 204 -13.11 12.41 -22.74
CA LEU A 204 -14.18 11.42 -22.77
C LEU A 204 -14.23 10.58 -21.49
N ALA A 205 -13.09 10.08 -21.00
CA ALA A 205 -13.02 9.28 -19.78
C ALA A 205 -13.56 10.04 -18.56
N VAL A 206 -13.19 11.32 -18.39
CA VAL A 206 -13.70 12.18 -17.32
C VAL A 206 -15.20 12.46 -17.49
N SER A 207 -15.69 12.60 -18.73
CA SER A 207 -17.11 12.82 -19.00
C SER A 207 -17.99 11.61 -18.65
N LEU A 208 -17.43 10.39 -18.78
CA LEU A 208 -18.11 9.15 -18.42
C LEU A 208 -18.13 8.93 -16.91
N GLU A 209 -16.97 9.06 -16.25
CA GLU A 209 -16.83 8.87 -14.81
C GLU A 209 -16.04 10.02 -14.17
N PRO A 210 -16.71 11.13 -13.82
CA PRO A 210 -16.05 12.31 -13.25
C PRO A 210 -15.66 12.14 -11.78
N ASN A 211 -16.13 11.09 -11.10
CA ASN A 211 -15.81 10.83 -9.68
C ASN A 211 -14.76 9.72 -9.50
N LEU A 212 -14.11 9.32 -10.59
CA LEU A 212 -13.02 8.37 -10.58
C LEU A 212 -11.69 9.11 -10.56
N MET A 213 -10.83 8.81 -9.59
CA MET A 213 -9.53 9.49 -9.43
C MET A 213 -8.66 9.35 -10.69
N ASP A 214 -8.67 8.17 -11.32
CA ASP A 214 -7.81 7.85 -12.46
C ASP A 214 -8.17 8.62 -13.72
N THR A 215 -9.46 8.79 -14.01
CA THR A 215 -9.89 9.53 -15.21
C THR A 215 -9.37 10.97 -15.13
N ARG A 216 -9.46 11.58 -13.95
CA ARG A 216 -8.93 12.93 -13.68
C ARG A 216 -7.42 12.98 -13.67
N ARG A 217 -6.75 12.04 -13.00
CA ARG A 217 -5.27 11.94 -12.99
C ARG A 217 -4.73 11.82 -14.41
N VAL A 218 -5.30 10.94 -15.23
CA VAL A 218 -4.86 10.76 -16.61
C VAL A 218 -5.15 11.99 -17.45
N TYR A 219 -6.32 12.62 -17.30
CA TYR A 219 -6.57 13.86 -18.02
C TYR A 219 -5.59 14.97 -17.64
N ALA A 220 -5.28 15.09 -16.36
CA ALA A 220 -4.24 15.99 -15.88
C ALA A 220 -2.86 15.65 -16.47
N TYR A 221 -2.50 14.37 -16.53
CA TYR A 221 -1.25 13.91 -17.16
C TYR A 221 -1.17 14.29 -18.65
N VAL A 222 -2.23 14.04 -19.41
CA VAL A 222 -2.28 14.42 -20.83
C VAL A 222 -2.21 15.95 -21.02
N LEU A 223 -2.83 16.72 -20.13
CA LEU A 223 -2.72 18.18 -20.13
C LEU A 223 -1.30 18.63 -19.79
N GLU A 224 -0.63 17.97 -18.83
CA GLU A 224 0.76 18.24 -18.46
C GLU A 224 1.73 17.96 -19.61
N THR A 225 1.61 16.80 -20.27
CA THR A 225 2.48 16.42 -21.40
C THR A 225 2.31 17.34 -22.61
N THR A 226 1.13 17.98 -22.74
CA THR A 226 0.85 18.98 -23.78
C THR A 226 1.16 20.42 -23.35
N GLY A 227 1.71 20.63 -22.14
CA GLY A 227 2.10 21.94 -21.63
C GLY A 227 0.94 22.80 -21.10
N ASN A 228 -0.27 22.25 -20.99
CA ASN A 228 -1.45 22.91 -20.43
C ASN A 228 -1.46 22.86 -18.89
N TYR A 229 -0.36 23.31 -18.26
CA TYR A 229 -0.09 23.12 -16.84
C TYR A 229 -1.19 23.70 -15.92
N SER A 230 -1.80 24.82 -16.27
CA SER A 230 -2.88 25.41 -15.45
C SER A 230 -4.12 24.51 -15.40
N MET A 231 -4.49 23.88 -16.52
CA MET A 231 -5.62 22.94 -16.55
C MET A 231 -5.25 21.61 -15.89
N ALA A 232 -4.01 21.14 -16.08
CA ALA A 232 -3.50 19.96 -15.39
C ALA A 232 -3.58 20.10 -13.86
N ILE A 233 -3.23 21.27 -13.32
CA ILE A 233 -3.34 21.57 -11.89
C ILE A 233 -4.78 21.38 -11.39
N GLU A 234 -5.77 21.90 -12.13
CA GLU A 234 -7.17 21.80 -11.70
C GLU A 234 -7.67 20.35 -11.74
N GLU A 235 -7.29 19.57 -12.75
CA GLU A 235 -7.69 18.16 -12.80
C GLU A 235 -6.96 17.28 -11.77
N TYR A 236 -5.69 17.55 -11.47
CA TYR A 236 -5.02 16.87 -10.35
C TYR A 236 -5.63 17.27 -9.00
N LYS A 237 -6.08 18.53 -8.82
CA LYS A 237 -6.81 18.93 -7.61
C LYS A 237 -8.13 18.18 -7.49
N ASN A 238 -8.90 18.09 -8.58
CA ASN A 238 -10.14 17.31 -8.61
C ASN A 238 -9.87 15.82 -8.29
N ALA A 239 -8.77 15.25 -8.79
CA ALA A 239 -8.35 13.88 -8.41
C ALA A 239 -8.01 13.77 -6.92
N ALA A 240 -7.33 14.78 -6.36
CA ALA A 240 -6.98 14.85 -4.94
C ALA A 240 -8.19 15.11 -4.03
N GLU A 241 -9.28 15.68 -4.53
CA GLU A 241 -10.54 15.78 -3.78
C GLU A 241 -11.20 14.40 -3.60
N ILE A 242 -11.06 13.52 -4.59
CA ILE A 242 -11.56 12.14 -4.53
C ILE A 242 -10.67 11.30 -3.61
N MET A 243 -9.34 11.41 -3.75
CA MET A 243 -8.35 10.65 -2.98
C MET A 243 -7.38 11.59 -2.25
N PRO A 244 -7.79 12.17 -1.10
CA PRO A 244 -7.08 13.27 -0.44
C PRO A 244 -5.74 12.89 0.19
N ASN A 245 -5.45 11.60 0.32
CA ASN A 245 -4.24 11.10 0.96
C ASN A 245 -3.23 10.49 -0.04
N LEU A 246 -3.52 10.52 -1.35
CA LEU A 246 -2.56 10.09 -2.37
C LEU A 246 -1.54 11.19 -2.64
N THR A 247 -0.36 11.06 -2.06
CA THR A 247 0.67 12.10 -2.05
C THR A 247 1.25 12.42 -3.43
N PHE A 248 1.30 11.45 -4.34
CA PHE A 248 1.77 11.67 -5.70
C PHE A 248 0.91 12.70 -6.47
N LEU A 249 -0.38 12.83 -6.18
CA LEU A 249 -1.24 13.84 -6.80
C LEU A 249 -0.80 15.26 -6.43
N TYR A 250 -0.47 15.50 -5.15
CA TYR A 250 0.04 16.79 -4.70
C TYR A 250 1.45 17.07 -5.23
N ILE A 251 2.28 16.04 -5.37
CA ILE A 251 3.57 16.17 -6.05
C ILE A 251 3.34 16.63 -7.49
N SER A 252 2.44 16.00 -8.26
CA SER A 252 2.13 16.41 -9.64
C SER A 252 1.61 17.86 -9.72
N ILE A 253 0.71 18.27 -8.80
CA ILE A 253 0.25 19.67 -8.71
C ILE A 253 1.44 20.62 -8.50
N GLY A 254 2.31 20.31 -7.54
CA GLY A 254 3.50 21.12 -7.26
C GLY A 254 4.47 21.17 -8.44
N GLN A 255 4.64 20.07 -9.19
CA GLN A 255 5.46 20.07 -10.40
C GLN A 255 4.92 21.02 -11.45
N ASN A 256 3.62 20.99 -11.70
CA ASN A 256 2.97 21.86 -12.68
C ASN A 256 3.09 23.35 -12.26
N TYR A 257 2.90 23.68 -10.98
CA TYR A 257 3.17 25.05 -10.47
C TYR A 257 4.64 25.46 -10.67
N ARG A 258 5.59 24.54 -10.48
CA ARG A 258 7.01 24.79 -10.70
C ARG A 258 7.33 25.04 -12.18
N GLN A 259 6.68 24.34 -13.12
CA GLN A 259 6.82 24.61 -14.56
C GLN A 259 6.34 26.02 -14.92
N LEU A 260 5.25 26.48 -14.28
CA LEU A 260 4.75 27.86 -14.38
C LEU A 260 5.61 28.89 -13.63
N ARG A 261 6.71 28.46 -12.96
CA ARG A 261 7.58 29.28 -12.11
C ARG A 261 6.86 29.93 -10.92
N LEU A 262 5.70 29.39 -10.53
CA LEU A 262 4.96 29.77 -9.34
C LEU A 262 5.50 28.98 -8.14
N TYR A 263 6.74 29.28 -7.76
CA TYR A 263 7.51 28.45 -6.83
C TYR A 263 6.90 28.36 -5.43
N ASP A 264 6.28 29.43 -4.93
CA ASP A 264 5.67 29.43 -3.59
C ASP A 264 4.48 28.45 -3.53
N HIS A 265 3.66 28.40 -4.58
CA HIS A 265 2.57 27.43 -4.70
C HIS A 265 3.12 26.01 -4.86
N ALA A 266 4.20 25.83 -5.65
CA ALA A 266 4.83 24.52 -5.77
C ALA A 266 5.30 23.99 -4.41
N LEU A 267 5.96 24.84 -3.60
CA LEU A 267 6.43 24.51 -2.26
C LEU A 267 5.26 24.16 -1.31
N GLU A 268 4.15 24.90 -1.37
CA GLU A 268 2.94 24.60 -0.58
C GLU A 268 2.43 23.17 -0.83
N PHE A 269 2.32 22.77 -2.10
CA PHE A 269 1.81 21.45 -2.46
C PHE A 269 2.80 20.33 -2.16
N PHE A 270 4.12 20.57 -2.29
CA PHE A 270 5.12 19.59 -1.85
C PHE A 270 5.14 19.44 -0.32
N ASP A 271 5.02 20.53 0.44
CA ASP A 271 4.93 20.48 1.90
C ASP A 271 3.66 19.77 2.38
N LYS A 272 2.53 19.95 1.67
CA LYS A 272 1.31 19.17 1.90
C LYS A 272 1.55 17.67 1.71
N ALA A 273 2.22 17.26 0.64
CA ALA A 273 2.58 15.86 0.41
C ALA A 273 3.48 15.31 1.55
N ALA A 274 4.50 16.06 1.96
CA ALA A 274 5.38 15.68 3.08
C ALA A 274 4.61 15.55 4.41
N THR A 275 3.66 16.45 4.66
CA THR A 275 2.82 16.44 5.87
C THR A 275 1.89 15.24 5.90
N ILE A 276 1.26 14.89 4.76
CA ILE A 276 0.43 13.68 4.65
C ILE A 276 1.27 12.44 4.91
N ASN A 277 2.43 12.30 4.24
CA ASN A 277 3.35 11.18 4.45
C ASN A 277 3.73 11.05 5.94
N LYS A 278 4.10 12.15 6.59
CA LYS A 278 4.42 12.17 8.02
C LYS A 278 3.24 11.72 8.89
N ASN A 279 2.03 12.17 8.61
CA ASN A 279 0.84 11.80 9.37
C ASN A 279 0.47 10.32 9.21
N LEU A 280 0.78 9.75 8.03
CA LEU A 280 0.58 8.33 7.73
C LEU A 280 1.77 7.45 8.12
N GLY A 281 2.87 8.03 8.60
CA GLY A 281 4.10 7.29 8.91
C GLY A 281 4.86 6.78 7.68
N ILE A 282 4.58 7.32 6.50
CA ILE A 282 5.22 6.96 5.23
C ILE A 282 6.58 7.66 5.13
N GLN A 283 7.63 6.88 4.88
CA GLN A 283 8.99 7.37 4.64
C GLN A 283 9.22 7.48 3.13
N ASP A 284 8.92 8.64 2.56
CA ASP A 284 9.04 8.92 1.14
C ASP A 284 9.91 10.17 0.92
N PRO A 285 11.04 10.06 0.22
CA PRO A 285 11.94 11.18 -0.03
C PRO A 285 11.44 12.15 -1.11
N LEU A 286 10.48 11.77 -1.96
CA LEU A 286 10.10 12.54 -3.15
C LEU A 286 9.62 13.96 -2.87
N PRO A 287 8.75 14.23 -1.86
CA PRO A 287 8.35 15.59 -1.55
C PRO A 287 9.55 16.49 -1.21
N TYR A 288 10.51 15.98 -0.45
CA TYR A 288 11.71 16.72 -0.04
C TYR A 288 12.68 16.94 -1.22
N ILE A 289 12.82 15.95 -2.11
CA ILE A 289 13.54 16.12 -3.37
C ILE A 289 12.87 17.20 -4.23
N ALA A 290 11.54 17.22 -4.29
CA ALA A 290 10.79 18.20 -5.07
C ALA A 290 10.92 19.62 -4.50
N ILE A 291 10.90 19.77 -3.17
CA ILE A 291 11.21 21.02 -2.46
C ILE A 291 12.65 21.47 -2.76
N ALA A 292 13.63 20.56 -2.62
CA ALA A 292 15.03 20.86 -2.89
C ALA A 292 15.25 21.38 -4.31
N LYS A 293 14.72 20.66 -5.32
CA LYS A 293 14.75 21.08 -6.74
C LYS A 293 14.11 22.47 -6.95
N THR A 294 13.08 22.82 -6.17
CA THR A 294 12.40 24.12 -6.27
C THR A 294 13.26 25.25 -5.69
N TYR A 295 13.82 25.07 -4.50
CA TYR A 295 14.75 26.02 -3.92
C TYR A 295 16.01 26.22 -4.78
N THR A 296 16.52 25.16 -5.41
CA THR A 296 17.64 25.26 -6.37
C THR A 296 17.29 26.19 -7.53
N ARG A 297 16.08 26.09 -8.10
CA ARG A 297 15.61 26.99 -9.17
C ARG A 297 15.45 28.44 -8.70
N GLN A 298 15.16 28.65 -7.42
CA GLN A 298 15.12 29.99 -6.80
C GLN A 298 16.51 30.52 -6.41
N GLY A 299 17.59 29.71 -6.54
CA GLY A 299 18.93 30.06 -6.10
C GLY A 299 19.14 29.98 -4.58
N GLN A 300 18.20 29.38 -3.85
CA GLN A 300 18.25 29.24 -2.39
C GLN A 300 18.95 27.93 -1.99
N PHE A 301 20.24 27.83 -2.31
CA PHE A 301 20.98 26.57 -2.23
C PHE A 301 21.09 25.98 -0.81
N PHE A 302 21.12 26.82 0.23
CA PHE A 302 21.12 26.32 1.61
C PHE A 302 19.81 25.59 1.95
N ALA A 303 18.66 26.18 1.60
CA ALA A 303 17.35 25.55 1.80
C ALA A 303 17.20 24.29 0.94
N ALA A 304 17.75 24.31 -0.28
CA ALA A 304 17.78 23.15 -1.16
C ALA A 304 18.58 21.99 -0.53
N ALA A 305 19.81 22.24 -0.09
CA ALA A 305 20.67 21.22 0.54
C ALA A 305 20.02 20.63 1.79
N ARG A 306 19.43 21.47 2.65
CA ARG A 306 18.72 21.01 3.85
C ARG A 306 17.57 20.04 3.55
N ASN A 307 16.82 20.27 2.48
CA ASN A 307 15.73 19.35 2.09
C ASN A 307 16.26 18.09 1.44
N ALA A 308 17.33 18.17 0.65
CA ALA A 308 17.98 17.01 0.08
C ALA A 308 18.64 16.12 1.18
N ASP A 309 19.18 16.71 2.25
CA ASP A 309 19.66 15.97 3.44
C ASP A 309 18.52 15.20 4.13
N VAL A 310 17.34 15.80 4.25
CA VAL A 310 16.15 15.11 4.79
C VAL A 310 15.75 13.96 3.89
N ALA A 311 15.72 14.15 2.56
CA ALA A 311 15.46 13.08 1.61
C ALA A 311 16.47 11.93 1.77
N LEU A 312 17.76 12.25 1.89
CA LEU A 312 18.85 11.28 2.08
C LEU A 312 18.71 10.51 3.40
N SER A 313 18.11 11.10 4.44
CA SER A 313 17.87 10.41 5.70
C SER A 313 16.84 9.28 5.61
N PHE A 314 15.93 9.32 4.61
CA PHE A 314 14.97 8.24 4.35
C PHE A 314 15.58 7.13 3.49
N ASP A 315 16.44 7.51 2.53
CA ASP A 315 17.15 6.56 1.68
C ASP A 315 18.62 6.98 1.52
N PRO A 316 19.49 6.54 2.46
CA PRO A 316 20.90 6.92 2.47
C PRO A 316 21.71 6.37 1.29
N THR A 317 21.13 5.49 0.48
CA THR A 317 21.82 4.83 -0.64
C THR A 317 21.32 5.29 -2.01
N ASN A 318 20.41 6.27 -2.04
CA ASN A 318 19.76 6.68 -3.28
C ASN A 318 20.70 7.49 -4.20
N PRO A 319 21.09 6.96 -5.37
CA PRO A 319 21.99 7.68 -6.29
C PRO A 319 21.36 8.96 -6.83
N ASP A 320 20.03 9.01 -6.99
CA ASP A 320 19.36 10.23 -7.48
C ASP A 320 19.46 11.36 -6.46
N ILE A 321 19.34 11.05 -5.16
CA ILE A 321 19.46 12.05 -4.09
C ILE A 321 20.90 12.58 -4.00
N TYR A 322 21.91 11.71 -4.09
CA TYR A 322 23.31 12.12 -4.19
C TYR A 322 23.56 13.01 -5.41
N GLY A 323 23.05 12.61 -6.58
CA GLY A 323 23.12 13.42 -7.80
C GLY A 323 22.46 14.80 -7.62
N GLN A 324 21.32 14.88 -6.93
CA GLN A 324 20.70 16.18 -6.60
C GLN A 324 21.55 17.00 -5.64
N LEU A 325 22.12 16.41 -4.60
CA LEU A 325 23.01 17.10 -3.66
C LEU A 325 24.26 17.64 -4.37
N GLY A 326 24.91 16.82 -5.19
CA GLY A 326 26.04 17.23 -6.02
C GLY A 326 25.67 18.38 -6.93
N TYR A 327 24.53 18.30 -7.63
CA TYR A 327 24.03 19.40 -8.45
C TYR A 327 23.78 20.69 -7.65
N ILE A 328 23.18 20.60 -6.46
CA ILE A 328 22.95 21.75 -5.57
C ILE A 328 24.29 22.40 -5.17
N GLN A 329 25.27 21.62 -4.74
CA GLN A 329 26.59 22.12 -4.35
C GLN A 329 27.32 22.77 -5.53
N PHE A 330 27.24 22.16 -6.71
CA PHE A 330 27.79 22.72 -7.94
C PHE A 330 27.17 24.08 -8.28
N GLN A 331 25.84 24.19 -8.24
CA GLN A 331 25.12 25.45 -8.50
C GLN A 331 25.45 26.52 -7.43
N ALA A 332 25.69 26.10 -6.18
CA ALA A 332 26.17 26.96 -5.10
C ALA A 332 27.64 27.39 -5.23
N ARG A 333 28.35 26.93 -6.27
CA ARG A 333 29.81 27.12 -6.48
C ARG A 333 30.68 26.47 -5.40
N ASN A 334 30.14 25.51 -4.67
CA ASN A 334 30.89 24.66 -3.75
C ASN A 334 31.37 23.41 -4.50
N PHE A 335 32.40 23.58 -5.33
CA PHE A 335 32.90 22.49 -6.17
C PHE A 335 33.54 21.37 -5.36
N GLU A 336 34.24 21.70 -4.27
CA GLU A 336 34.87 20.70 -3.38
C GLU A 336 33.82 19.79 -2.74
N GLY A 337 32.69 20.34 -2.28
CA GLY A 337 31.59 19.56 -1.73
C GLY A 337 30.76 18.80 -2.78
N SER A 338 30.82 19.20 -4.04
CA SER A 338 30.07 18.57 -5.14
C SER A 338 30.71 17.27 -5.63
N ILE A 339 32.05 17.20 -5.68
CA ILE A 339 32.78 16.05 -6.25
C ILE A 339 32.39 14.72 -5.57
N PRO A 340 32.50 14.56 -4.23
CA PRO A 340 32.22 13.28 -3.59
C PRO A 340 30.74 12.86 -3.64
N MET A 341 29.84 13.74 -4.08
CA MET A 341 28.41 13.44 -4.26
C MET A 341 28.08 13.01 -5.70
N LEU A 342 29.02 13.16 -6.62
CA LEU A 342 28.87 12.84 -8.05
C LEU A 342 29.80 11.71 -8.52
N GLU A 343 30.73 11.28 -7.67
CA GLU A 343 31.54 10.06 -7.81
C GLU A 343 30.75 8.83 -7.37
#